data_AF-A0A7C4IUJ8-F1
#
_entry.id   AF-A0A7C4IUJ8-F1
#
_cell.length_a   1.000
_cell.length_b   1.000
_cell.length_c   1.000
_cell.angle_alpha   90.00
_cell.angle_beta   90.00
_cell.angle_gamma   90.00
#
_symmetry.space_group_name_H-M   'P 1'
#
loop_
_entity.id
_entity.type
_entity.pdbx_description
1 polymer ?
#
loop_
_entity_poly.entity_id
_entity_poly.type
_entity_poly.pdbx_seq_one_letter_code
_entity_poly.pdbx_strand_id
1 'polypeptide(L)'
;MNFQTLHHLYNERLPEIEKIIDIESNGNADLRQEGLLGAYQALQIDPNASKRFLLNKATWEMVSSWRKGKSVDNGFYKRKNLKVIHYDHLPLAEGIFAEAVSSNGKDPIDEQAIFRVDLERFFNRLTPNETLFIRYKTMDGLPDVSIRKRLQITFRQLYEIKWNIRKQIGLAFGA
;
A
#
# COMPACT_ATOMS: atom_id res chain seq x y z
N MET A 1 13.90 -11.69 29.00
CA MET A 1 13.93 -11.02 30.32
C MET A 1 12.50 -10.88 30.83
N ASN A 2 12.24 -11.04 32.14
CA ASN A 2 10.90 -10.82 32.70
C ASN A 2 10.54 -9.31 32.64
N PHE A 3 9.27 -8.99 32.49
CA PHE A 3 8.75 -7.62 32.36
C PHE A 3 9.17 -6.72 33.53
N GLN A 4 9.11 -7.22 34.77
CA GLN A 4 9.52 -6.46 35.96
C GLN A 4 11.02 -6.11 35.93
N THR A 5 11.86 -7.05 35.51
CA THR A 5 13.31 -6.86 35.38
C THR A 5 13.65 -5.86 34.27
N LEU A 6 12.95 -5.96 33.13
CA LEU A 6 13.10 -5.01 32.02
C LEU A 6 12.71 -3.60 32.43
N HIS A 7 11.59 -3.46 33.14
CA HIS A 7 11.11 -2.15 33.58
C HIS A 7 12.06 -1.50 34.59
N HIS A 8 12.60 -2.29 35.53
CA HIS A 8 13.63 -1.82 36.45
C HIS A 8 14.88 -1.33 35.71
N LEU A 9 15.44 -2.17 34.83
CA LEU A 9 16.62 -1.82 34.03
C LEU A 9 16.38 -0.57 33.18
N TYR A 10 15.20 -0.45 32.56
CA TYR A 10 14.84 0.72 31.80
C TYR A 10 14.84 1.99 32.65
N ASN A 11 14.22 1.95 33.84
CA ASN A 11 14.19 3.08 34.76
C ASN A 11 15.60 3.46 35.27
N GLU A 12 16.50 2.49 35.46
CA GLU A 12 17.90 2.75 35.79
C GLU A 12 18.67 3.44 34.65
N ARG A 13 18.38 3.07 33.40
CA ARG A 13 19.08 3.59 32.21
C ARG A 13 18.48 4.89 31.68
N LEU A 14 17.23 5.20 32.03
CA LEU A 14 16.48 6.36 31.55
C LEU A 14 17.22 7.71 31.75
N PRO A 15 17.82 8.01 32.92
CA PRO A 15 18.53 9.27 33.14
C PRO A 15 19.70 9.51 32.17
N GLU A 16 20.27 8.46 31.59
CA GLU A 16 21.40 8.58 30.65
C GLU A 16 20.96 9.06 29.26
N ILE A 17 19.72 8.78 28.87
CA ILE A 17 19.20 8.95 27.51
C ILE A 17 18.10 10.00 27.42
N GLU A 18 17.34 10.24 28.49
CA GLU A 18 16.13 11.08 28.51
C GLU A 18 16.40 12.49 27.99
N LYS A 19 17.44 13.16 28.51
CA LYS A 19 17.77 14.52 28.08
C LYS A 19 18.04 14.64 26.57
N ILE A 20 18.64 13.62 25.97
CA ILE A 20 18.94 13.64 24.52
C ILE A 20 17.67 13.38 23.73
N ILE A 21 16.84 12.44 24.16
CA ILE A 21 15.51 12.17 23.58
C ILE A 21 14.62 13.43 23.66
N ASP A 22 14.66 14.17 24.76
CA ASP A 22 13.92 15.43 24.92
C ASP A 22 14.42 16.50 23.93
N ILE A 23 15.74 16.60 23.73
CA ILE A 23 16.32 17.52 22.74
C ILE A 23 15.92 17.11 21.32
N GLU A 24 16.02 15.82 20.97
CA GLU A 24 15.72 15.29 19.64
C GLU A 24 14.23 15.39 19.29
N SER A 25 13.36 15.23 20.29
CA SER A 25 11.92 15.39 20.11
C SER A 25 11.49 16.85 19.94
N ASN A 26 12.34 17.83 20.26
CA ASN A 26 12.11 19.27 20.08
C ASN A 26 10.74 19.74 20.63
N GLY A 27 10.37 19.24 21.81
CA GLY A 27 9.09 19.57 22.47
C GLY A 27 7.86 18.85 21.91
N ASN A 28 8.03 17.95 20.93
CA ASN A 28 6.95 17.11 20.43
C ASN A 28 6.76 15.88 21.33
N ALA A 29 5.64 15.84 22.06
CA ALA A 29 5.32 14.77 23.00
C ALA A 29 5.20 13.38 22.33
N ASP A 30 4.69 13.32 21.10
CA ASP A 30 4.53 12.06 20.37
C ASP A 30 5.90 11.50 19.97
N LEU A 31 6.79 12.35 19.42
CA LEU A 31 8.16 11.93 19.10
C LEU A 31 8.92 11.52 20.36
N ARG A 32 8.75 12.26 21.46
CA ARG A 32 9.34 11.89 22.74
C ARG A 32 8.91 10.49 23.17
N GLN A 33 7.62 10.18 23.08
CA GLN A 33 7.08 8.85 23.40
C GLN A 33 7.67 7.76 22.52
N GLU A 34 7.78 7.99 21.21
CA GLU A 34 8.35 7.03 20.25
C GLU A 34 9.85 6.77 20.53
N GLY A 35 10.60 7.82 20.88
CA GLY A 35 12.00 7.66 21.27
C GLY A 35 12.19 6.84 22.54
N LEU A 36 11.40 7.12 23.57
CA LEU A 36 11.40 6.35 24.82
C LEU A 36 11.03 4.88 24.59
N LEU A 37 10.04 4.64 23.74
CA LEU A 37 9.61 3.30 23.34
C LEU A 37 10.70 2.55 22.56
N GLY A 38 11.41 3.23 21.64
CA GLY A 38 12.54 2.66 20.93
C GLY A 38 13.70 2.25 21.84
N ALA A 39 14.00 3.05 22.86
CA ALA A 39 15.01 2.71 23.87
C ALA A 39 14.57 1.52 24.75
N TYR A 40 13.29 1.46 25.13
CA TYR A 40 12.74 0.34 25.89
C TYR A 40 12.84 -0.98 25.11
N GLN A 41 12.47 -0.96 23.83
CA GLN A 41 12.60 -2.12 22.94
C GLN A 41 14.06 -2.53 22.73
N ALA A 42 14.98 -1.56 22.66
CA ALA A 42 16.41 -1.85 22.54
C ALA A 42 16.93 -2.65 23.74
N LEU A 43 16.54 -2.30 24.98
CA LEU A 43 16.90 -3.06 26.19
C LEU A 43 16.23 -4.43 26.29
N GLN A 44 15.07 -4.61 25.65
CA GLN A 44 14.43 -5.91 25.54
C GLN A 44 15.26 -6.88 24.67
N ILE A 45 15.89 -6.35 23.61
CA ILE A 45 16.74 -7.11 22.68
C ILE A 45 18.13 -7.34 23.27
N ASP A 46 18.75 -6.29 23.79
CA ASP A 46 20.07 -6.31 24.40
C ASP A 46 20.06 -5.56 25.74
N PRO A 47 19.95 -6.28 26.87
CA PRO A 47 19.97 -5.67 28.20
C PRO A 47 21.27 -4.91 28.51
N ASN A 48 22.38 -5.28 27.85
CA ASN A 48 23.69 -4.65 28.05
C ASN A 48 24.00 -3.59 26.99
N ALA A 49 22.98 -3.16 26.25
CA ALA A 49 23.13 -2.18 25.19
C ALA A 49 23.86 -0.91 25.64
N SER A 50 24.84 -0.51 24.84
CA SER A 50 25.53 0.76 25.03
C SER A 50 24.57 1.95 24.92
N LYS A 51 24.86 3.03 25.65
CA LYS A 51 24.10 4.28 25.56
C LYS A 51 23.89 4.75 24.11
N ARG A 52 24.93 4.65 23.28
CA ARG A 52 24.87 5.03 21.86
C ARG A 52 23.88 4.18 21.07
N PHE A 53 23.81 2.88 21.34
CA PHE A 53 22.85 1.99 20.69
C PHE A 53 21.41 2.35 21.09
N LEU A 54 21.17 2.62 22.37
CA LEU A 54 19.85 3.04 22.88
C LEU A 54 19.37 4.33 22.21
N LEU A 55 20.25 5.34 22.13
CA LEU A 55 19.95 6.61 21.48
C LEU A 55 19.68 6.42 19.99
N ASN A 56 20.51 5.66 19.27
CA ASN A 56 20.26 5.37 17.86
C ASN A 56 18.88 4.73 17.65
N LYS A 57 18.49 3.78 18.50
CA LYS A 57 17.17 3.13 18.41
C LYS A 57 16.03 4.11 18.70
N ALA A 58 16.18 4.97 19.71
CA ALA A 58 15.24 6.05 19.99
C ALA A 58 15.08 6.97 18.77
N THR A 59 16.17 7.46 18.20
CA THR A 59 16.15 8.33 17.01
C THR A 59 15.49 7.64 15.81
N TRP A 60 15.79 6.35 15.58
CA TRP A 60 15.19 5.60 14.48
C TRP A 60 13.68 5.43 14.64
N GLU A 61 13.17 5.17 15.85
CA GLU A 61 11.73 5.10 16.08
C GLU A 61 11.05 6.47 15.93
N MET A 62 11.68 7.55 16.42
CA MET A 62 11.20 8.91 16.15
C MET A 62 11.12 9.21 14.65
N VAL A 63 12.19 8.90 13.90
CA VAL A 63 12.25 9.11 12.45
C VAL A 63 11.24 8.23 11.72
N SER A 64 11.07 6.99 12.18
CA SER A 64 10.08 6.04 11.66
C SER A 64 8.67 6.56 11.86
N SER A 65 8.31 7.00 13.07
CA SER A 65 7.01 7.61 13.38
C SER A 65 6.78 8.91 12.60
N TRP A 66 7.79 9.77 12.52
CA TRP A 66 7.77 10.95 11.66
C TRP A 66 7.58 10.62 10.17
N ARG A 67 7.91 9.40 9.74
CA ARG A 67 7.75 8.94 8.34
C ARG A 67 6.48 8.10 8.14
N LYS A 68 5.96 7.45 9.18
CA LYS A 68 4.68 6.73 9.19
C LYS A 68 3.54 7.76 9.04
N GLY A 69 2.57 7.48 8.17
CA GLY A 69 1.41 8.35 7.97
C GLY A 69 1.59 9.56 7.04
N LYS A 70 2.72 9.68 6.34
CA LYS A 70 2.90 10.74 5.35
C LYS A 70 2.18 10.39 4.05
N SER A 71 1.02 11.01 3.87
CA SER A 71 0.39 11.24 2.56
C SER A 71 1.45 11.71 1.55
N VAL A 72 1.18 11.58 0.25
CA VAL A 72 2.10 11.93 -0.86
C VAL A 72 2.57 13.41 -0.84
N ASP A 73 2.08 14.22 0.10
CA ASP A 73 2.20 15.68 0.18
C ASP A 73 3.17 16.20 1.26
N ASN A 74 4.28 15.49 1.50
CA ASN A 74 5.23 15.88 2.55
C ASN A 74 6.61 16.23 1.98
N GLY A 75 6.75 17.38 1.30
CA GLY A 75 7.98 18.22 1.16
C GLY A 75 9.29 17.63 0.61
N PHE A 76 9.56 16.34 0.78
CA PHE A 76 10.72 15.58 0.33
C PHE A 76 10.60 15.20 -1.15
N TYR A 77 9.39 14.84 -1.60
CA TYR A 77 9.06 14.74 -3.02
C TYR A 77 8.33 16.02 -3.42
N LYS A 78 9.02 16.93 -4.12
CA LYS A 78 8.33 18.07 -4.74
C LYS A 78 7.35 17.52 -5.78
N ARG A 79 6.07 17.93 -5.76
CA ARG A 79 5.00 17.50 -6.70
C ARG A 79 5.44 17.46 -8.18
N LYS A 80 6.39 18.30 -8.57
CA LYS A 80 7.01 18.33 -9.90
C LYS A 80 7.65 17.01 -10.37
N ASN A 81 7.99 16.10 -9.46
CA ASN A 81 8.59 14.79 -9.77
C ASN A 81 7.61 13.62 -9.59
N LEU A 82 6.36 13.89 -9.21
CA LEU A 82 5.34 12.87 -9.06
C LEU A 82 4.54 12.79 -10.36
N LYS A 83 4.58 11.63 -11.02
CA LYS A 83 3.66 11.34 -12.12
C LYS A 83 2.32 10.95 -11.48
N VAL A 84 1.43 11.92 -11.31
CA VAL A 84 0.05 11.65 -10.93
C VAL A 84 -0.62 10.98 -12.13
N ILE A 85 -0.90 9.69 -12.00
CA ILE A 85 -1.64 8.94 -13.02
C ILE A 85 -3.12 9.14 -12.71
N HIS A 86 -3.79 9.98 -13.50
CA HIS A 86 -5.23 10.12 -13.47
C HIS A 86 -5.85 8.97 -14.28
N TYR A 87 -6.47 8.03 -13.59
CA TYR A 87 -7.13 6.86 -14.19
C TYR A 87 -8.26 7.26 -15.15
N ASP A 88 -8.83 8.45 -14.96
CA ASP A 88 -9.95 9.00 -15.72
C ASP A 88 -9.59 9.33 -17.18
N HIS A 89 -8.29 9.42 -17.49
CA HIS A 89 -7.77 9.85 -18.80
C HIS A 89 -6.98 8.77 -19.55
N LEU A 90 -6.83 7.58 -18.96
CA LEU A 90 -6.13 6.48 -19.62
C LEU A 90 -7.07 5.79 -20.64
N PRO A 91 -6.54 5.33 -21.78
CA PRO A 91 -7.25 4.37 -22.63
C PRO A 91 -7.82 3.23 -21.76
N LEU A 92 -9.03 2.79 -22.09
CA LEU A 92 -9.83 1.85 -21.29
C LEU A 92 -9.04 0.65 -20.73
N ALA A 93 -8.13 0.09 -21.53
CA ALA A 93 -7.26 -0.99 -21.11
C ALA A 93 -6.26 -0.54 -20.02
N GLU A 94 -5.57 0.59 -20.21
CA GLU A 94 -4.56 1.15 -19.28
C GLU A 94 -5.13 1.50 -17.90
N GLY A 95 -6.37 1.99 -17.82
CA GLY A 95 -7.05 2.22 -16.54
C GLY A 95 -7.29 0.91 -15.76
N ILE A 96 -7.74 -0.14 -16.46
CA ILE A 96 -7.96 -1.45 -15.83
C ILE A 96 -6.63 -2.13 -15.48
N PHE A 97 -5.60 -1.98 -16.31
CA PHE A 97 -4.24 -2.44 -16.00
C PHE A 97 -3.72 -1.87 -14.69
N ALA A 98 -3.87 -0.55 -14.52
CA ALA A 98 -3.30 0.12 -13.37
C ALA A 98 -3.99 -0.28 -12.04
N GLU A 99 -5.31 -0.53 -12.05
CA GLU A 99 -6.05 -1.09 -10.89
C GLU A 99 -5.68 -2.55 -10.60
N ALA A 100 -5.50 -3.37 -11.63
CA ALA A 100 -5.11 -4.76 -11.48
C ALA A 100 -3.67 -4.90 -10.95
N VAL A 101 -2.77 -3.98 -11.33
CA VAL A 101 -1.38 -3.94 -10.85
C VAL A 101 -1.28 -3.30 -9.47
N SER A 102 -2.10 -2.28 -9.14
CA SER A 102 -2.06 -1.64 -7.81
C SER A 102 -2.49 -2.57 -6.68
N SER A 103 -3.33 -3.57 -6.99
CA SER A 103 -3.71 -4.62 -6.03
C SER A 103 -2.63 -5.67 -5.80
N ASN A 104 -1.73 -5.89 -6.78
CA ASN A 104 -0.71 -6.96 -6.77
C ASN A 104 0.76 -6.45 -6.80
N GLY A 105 1.04 -5.16 -6.55
CA GLY A 105 2.33 -4.51 -6.78
C GLY A 105 3.57 -5.00 -6.00
N LYS A 106 3.55 -6.22 -5.46
CA LYS A 106 4.70 -6.91 -4.84
C LYS A 106 5.44 -7.82 -5.81
N ASP A 107 4.87 -8.10 -6.99
CA ASP A 107 5.45 -9.06 -7.92
C ASP A 107 6.68 -8.49 -8.66
N PRO A 108 7.66 -9.33 -9.03
CA PRO A 108 8.79 -8.97 -9.88
C PRO A 108 8.38 -8.29 -11.21
N ILE A 109 9.27 -7.46 -11.78
CA ILE A 109 8.97 -6.64 -12.97
C ILE A 109 8.61 -7.51 -14.19
N ASP A 110 9.25 -8.65 -14.34
CA ASP A 110 8.99 -9.65 -15.36
C ASP A 110 7.59 -10.28 -15.23
N GLU A 111 7.18 -10.64 -14.02
CA GLU A 111 5.81 -11.12 -13.75
C GLU A 111 4.76 -10.05 -14.07
N GLN A 112 5.03 -8.78 -13.72
CA GLN A 112 4.15 -7.67 -14.08
C GLN A 112 4.06 -7.48 -15.60
N ALA A 113 5.16 -7.68 -16.34
CA ALA A 113 5.18 -7.58 -17.79
C ALA A 113 4.41 -8.74 -18.46
N ILE A 114 4.57 -9.98 -17.97
CA ILE A 114 3.81 -11.15 -18.43
C ILE A 114 2.32 -10.92 -18.20
N PHE A 115 1.95 -10.54 -16.98
CA PHE A 115 0.57 -10.21 -16.64
C PHE A 115 -0.01 -9.12 -17.55
N ARG A 116 0.79 -8.09 -17.88
CA ARG A 116 0.38 -7.04 -18.80
C ARG A 116 0.08 -7.59 -20.20
N VAL A 117 0.94 -8.44 -20.74
CA VAL A 117 0.74 -9.05 -22.06
C VAL A 117 -0.51 -9.93 -22.09
N ASP A 118 -0.75 -10.71 -21.04
CA ASP A 118 -1.91 -11.61 -20.99
C ASP A 118 -3.23 -10.86 -20.81
N LEU A 119 -3.25 -9.79 -20.02
CA LEU A 119 -4.39 -8.88 -19.94
C LEU A 119 -4.66 -8.16 -21.28
N GLU A 120 -3.63 -7.76 -22.02
CA GLU A 120 -3.82 -7.13 -23.34
C GLU A 120 -4.45 -8.11 -24.32
N ARG A 121 -3.94 -9.35 -24.34
CA ARG A 121 -4.52 -10.45 -25.12
C ARG A 121 -5.97 -10.74 -24.72
N PHE A 122 -6.27 -10.70 -23.43
CA PHE A 122 -7.61 -10.85 -22.91
C PHE A 122 -8.54 -9.75 -23.44
N PHE A 123 -8.16 -8.47 -23.29
CA PHE A 123 -8.97 -7.35 -23.75
C PHE A 123 -9.20 -7.36 -25.27
N ASN A 124 -8.19 -7.74 -26.05
CA ASN A 124 -8.32 -7.86 -27.51
C ASN A 124 -9.35 -8.92 -27.96
N ARG A 125 -9.73 -9.86 -27.09
CA ARG A 125 -10.75 -10.89 -27.37
C ARG A 125 -12.14 -10.48 -26.91
N LEU A 126 -12.29 -9.37 -26.18
CA LEU A 126 -13.56 -8.91 -25.68
C LEU A 126 -14.26 -8.00 -26.68
N THR A 127 -15.58 -8.10 -26.71
CA THR A 127 -16.44 -7.15 -27.40
C THR A 127 -16.48 -5.80 -26.66
N PRO A 128 -16.91 -4.71 -27.32
CA PRO A 128 -17.04 -3.40 -26.67
C PRO A 128 -17.93 -3.42 -25.41
N ASN A 129 -19.03 -4.18 -25.46
CA ASN A 129 -19.96 -4.30 -24.32
C ASN A 129 -19.36 -5.10 -23.15
N GLU A 130 -18.59 -6.14 -23.42
CA GLU A 130 -17.87 -6.90 -22.39
C GLU A 130 -16.78 -6.03 -21.74
N THR A 131 -16.06 -5.25 -22.53
CA THR A 131 -15.02 -4.34 -22.03
C THR A 131 -15.63 -3.23 -21.16
N LEU A 132 -16.75 -2.64 -21.59
CA LEU A 132 -17.49 -1.67 -20.79
C LEU A 132 -18.07 -2.29 -19.51
N PHE A 133 -18.55 -3.53 -19.58
CA PHE A 133 -19.00 -4.26 -18.39
C PHE A 133 -17.89 -4.38 -17.35
N ILE A 134 -16.68 -4.79 -17.76
CA ILE A 134 -15.53 -4.91 -16.86
C ILE A 134 -15.20 -3.54 -16.25
N ARG A 135 -15.09 -2.49 -17.06
CA ARG A 135 -14.83 -1.13 -16.57
C ARG A 135 -15.82 -0.68 -15.52
N TYR A 136 -17.11 -0.80 -15.79
CA TYR A 136 -18.14 -0.39 -14.84
C TYR A 136 -18.10 -1.22 -13.55
N LYS A 137 -17.63 -2.46 -13.63
CA LYS A 137 -17.51 -3.34 -12.48
C LYS A 137 -16.26 -3.06 -11.64
N THR A 138 -15.13 -2.83 -12.27
CA THR A 138 -13.82 -2.67 -11.62
C THR A 138 -13.52 -1.23 -11.24
N MET A 139 -13.77 -0.28 -12.14
CA MET A 139 -13.47 1.15 -11.91
C MET A 139 -14.61 1.84 -11.15
N ASP A 140 -15.86 1.69 -11.64
CA ASP A 140 -17.01 2.43 -11.10
C ASP A 140 -17.70 1.69 -9.93
N GLY A 141 -17.31 0.43 -9.65
CA GLY A 141 -17.89 -0.39 -8.57
C GLY A 141 -19.39 -0.66 -8.72
N LEU A 142 -19.95 -0.60 -9.93
CA LEU A 142 -21.39 -0.64 -10.13
C LEU A 142 -21.99 -2.04 -9.94
N PRO A 143 -23.22 -2.14 -9.40
CA PRO A 143 -23.93 -3.40 -9.34
C PRO A 143 -24.45 -3.79 -10.73
N ASP A 144 -24.60 -5.10 -10.97
CA ASP A 144 -25.00 -5.68 -12.26
C ASP A 144 -26.31 -5.08 -12.81
N VAL A 145 -27.26 -4.74 -11.92
CA VAL A 145 -28.53 -4.09 -12.28
C VAL A 145 -28.30 -2.68 -12.86
N SER A 146 -27.39 -1.90 -12.29
CA SER A 146 -27.04 -0.57 -12.78
C SER A 146 -26.25 -0.64 -14.09
N ILE A 147 -25.34 -1.61 -14.21
CA ILE A 147 -24.58 -1.85 -15.44
C ILE A 147 -25.53 -2.23 -16.59
N ARG A 148 -26.49 -3.12 -16.32
CA ARG A 148 -27.53 -3.51 -17.29
C ARG A 148 -28.31 -2.30 -17.80
N LYS A 149 -28.71 -1.40 -16.90
CA LYS A 149 -29.43 -0.16 -17.26
C LYS A 149 -28.55 0.77 -18.11
N ARG A 150 -27.27 0.95 -17.73
CA ARG A 150 -26.32 1.80 -18.48
C ARG A 150 -26.02 1.26 -19.88
N LEU A 151 -25.80 -0.04 -20.00
CA LEU A 151 -25.54 -0.71 -21.27
C LEU A 151 -26.81 -0.91 -22.12
N GLN A 152 -27.99 -0.61 -21.57
CA GLN A 152 -29.29 -0.79 -22.23
C GLN A 152 -29.52 -2.22 -22.76
N ILE A 153 -29.08 -3.22 -21.99
CA ILE A 153 -29.19 -4.65 -22.35
C ILE A 153 -30.20 -5.40 -21.49
N THR A 154 -30.57 -6.60 -21.95
CA THR A 154 -31.41 -7.53 -21.22
C THR A 154 -30.60 -8.34 -20.19
N PHE A 155 -31.28 -8.97 -19.22
CA PHE A 155 -30.62 -9.86 -18.27
C PHE A 155 -29.99 -11.09 -18.95
N ARG A 156 -30.59 -11.59 -20.03
CA ARG A 156 -30.03 -12.69 -20.82
C ARG A 156 -28.70 -12.30 -21.46
N GLN A 157 -28.65 -11.14 -22.12
CA GLN A 157 -27.41 -10.62 -22.71
C GLN A 157 -26.34 -10.35 -21.65
N LEU A 158 -26.73 -9.85 -20.47
CA LEU A 158 -25.81 -9.65 -19.36
C LEU A 158 -25.21 -10.99 -18.88
N TYR A 159 -26.01 -12.04 -18.81
CA TYR A 159 -25.55 -13.38 -18.48
C TYR A 159 -24.56 -13.92 -19.53
N GLU A 160 -24.89 -13.77 -20.81
CA GLU A 160 -24.03 -14.16 -21.93
C GLU A 160 -22.68 -13.41 -21.90
N ILE A 161 -22.69 -12.09 -21.67
CA ILE A 161 -21.49 -11.26 -21.47
C ILE A 161 -20.63 -11.82 -20.34
N LYS A 162 -21.21 -12.09 -19.17
CA LYS A 162 -20.46 -12.62 -18.02
C LYS A 162 -19.94 -14.04 -18.28
N TRP A 163 -20.65 -14.85 -19.04
CA TRP A 163 -20.21 -16.19 -19.41
C TRP A 163 -19.02 -16.13 -20.38
N ASN A 164 -19.12 -15.31 -21.43
CA ASN A 164 -18.04 -15.08 -22.39
C ASN A 164 -16.78 -14.55 -21.71
N ILE A 165 -16.91 -13.54 -20.83
CA ILE A 165 -15.78 -12.99 -20.08
C ILE A 165 -15.05 -14.09 -19.31
N ARG A 166 -15.77 -14.95 -18.57
CA ARG A 166 -15.14 -16.07 -17.83
C ARG A 166 -14.43 -17.06 -18.75
N LYS A 167 -15.03 -17.37 -19.90
CA LYS A 167 -14.40 -18.22 -20.91
C LYS A 167 -13.10 -17.59 -21.42
N GLN A 168 -13.10 -16.29 -21.71
CA GLN A 168 -11.91 -15.58 -22.18
C GLN A 168 -10.83 -15.46 -21.11
N ILE A 169 -11.20 -15.31 -19.83
CA ILE A 169 -10.24 -15.38 -18.70
C ILE A 169 -9.58 -16.75 -18.68
N GLY A 170 -10.34 -17.85 -18.77
CA GLY A 170 -9.78 -19.20 -18.82
C GLY A 170 -8.83 -19.42 -20.00
N LEU A 171 -9.10 -18.81 -21.16
CA LEU A 171 -8.24 -18.90 -22.34
C LEU A 171 -7.01 -17.97 -22.31
N ALA A 172 -7.00 -16.96 -21.44
CA ALA A 172 -5.92 -15.98 -21.34
C ALA A 172 -4.99 -16.27 -20.16
N PHE A 173 -5.52 -16.80 -19.06
CA PHE A 173 -4.80 -17.02 -17.81
C PHE A 173 -4.84 -18.46 -17.31
N GLY A 174 -5.60 -19.34 -17.97
CA GLY A 174 -5.64 -20.77 -17.65
C GLY A 174 -4.45 -21.48 -18.29
N ALA A 175 -3.44 -21.76 -17.49
CA ALA A 175 -2.45 -22.82 -17.72
C ALA A 175 -2.96 -24.13 -17.09
#